data_AF-A0A6N7S9Y0-F1
#
_entry.id   AF-A0A6N7S9Y0-F1
#
_cell.length_a   1.000
_cell.length_b   1.000
_cell.length_c   1.000
_cell.angle_alpha   90.00
_cell.angle_beta   90.00
_cell.angle_gamma   90.00
#
_symmetry.space_group_name_H-M   'P 1'
#
loop_
_entity.id
_entity.type
_entity.pdbx_description
1 polymer ?
#
loop_
_entity_poly.entity_id
_entity_poly.type
_entity_poly.pdbx_seq_one_letter_code
_entity_poly.pdbx_strand_id
1 'polypeptide(L)'
;MSKPTAKTEKIVHPFAPIYDAHSRVLILGSMPSVASRQQAFYYAHPRNRFWPTMAALDGALLETVEQRTAFLHRRHFALWDVIASCTIAGSSDASIRDVQVNDFQPLLAATEIKTIVTTGKTAGRLYQKYAQAETGIEALILPSTSPANAAMSLDQLITAYRVLFEL
;
A
#
# COMPACT_ATOMS: atom_id res chain seq x y z
N MET A 1 20.68 -25.49 2.52
CA MET A 1 20.03 -25.39 1.20
C MET A 1 19.71 -23.93 0.94
N SER A 2 20.42 -23.28 0.01
CA SER A 2 20.15 -21.88 -0.35
C SER A 2 18.79 -21.79 -1.04
N LYS A 3 17.89 -20.92 -0.57
CA LYS A 3 16.65 -20.62 -1.30
C LYS A 3 17.02 -20.15 -2.71
N PRO A 4 16.30 -20.57 -3.77
CA PRO A 4 16.49 -20.00 -5.10
C PRO A 4 16.37 -18.48 -5.00
N THR A 5 17.41 -17.76 -5.40
CA THR A 5 17.34 -16.30 -5.55
C THR A 5 16.31 -16.02 -6.63
N ALA A 6 15.23 -15.31 -6.26
CA ALA A 6 14.21 -14.92 -7.23
C ALA A 6 14.87 -14.13 -8.37
N LYS A 7 14.54 -14.49 -9.61
CA LYS A 7 15.01 -13.76 -10.79
C LYS A 7 14.49 -12.32 -10.74
N THR A 8 15.33 -11.36 -11.08
CA THR A 8 14.92 -9.96 -11.23
C THR A 8 14.13 -9.78 -12.53
N GLU A 9 13.03 -9.07 -12.45
CA GLU A 9 12.14 -8.78 -13.57
C GLU A 9 11.72 -7.30 -13.56
N LYS A 10 11.50 -6.72 -14.74
CA LYS A 10 10.90 -5.39 -14.87
C LYS A 10 9.39 -5.55 -14.76
N ILE A 11 8.79 -4.87 -13.77
CA ILE A 11 7.35 -4.87 -13.53
C ILE A 11 6.80 -3.47 -13.75
N VAL A 12 5.64 -3.41 -14.40
CA VAL A 12 4.75 -2.24 -14.45
C VAL A 12 3.55 -2.55 -13.57
N HIS A 13 3.06 -1.56 -12.82
CA HIS A 13 1.94 -1.70 -11.93
C HIS A 13 0.71 -2.21 -12.70
N PRO A 14 0.14 -3.39 -12.36
CA PRO A 14 -0.77 -4.08 -13.26
C PRO A 14 -2.25 -3.72 -13.11
N PHE A 15 -2.62 -2.91 -12.11
CA PHE A 15 -4.00 -2.50 -11.87
C PHE A 15 -4.13 -1.05 -11.38
N ALA A 16 -5.31 -0.48 -11.53
CA ALA A 16 -5.62 0.90 -11.14
C ALA A 16 -5.75 1.05 -9.61
N PRO A 17 -5.60 2.28 -9.06
CA PRO A 17 -5.94 2.57 -7.67
C PRO A 17 -7.41 2.25 -7.38
N ILE A 18 -7.70 1.87 -6.12
CA ILE A 18 -9.07 1.78 -5.61
C ILE A 18 -9.39 3.10 -4.93
N TYR A 19 -10.40 3.82 -5.41
CA TYR A 19 -10.84 5.09 -4.85
C TYR A 19 -12.26 5.44 -5.30
N ASP A 20 -12.86 6.43 -4.66
CA ASP A 20 -14.01 7.18 -5.15
C ASP A 20 -13.77 8.70 -5.00
N ALA A 21 -14.69 9.51 -5.52
CA ALA A 21 -14.58 10.97 -5.44
C ALA A 21 -14.54 11.51 -4.00
N HIS A 22 -15.01 10.73 -3.01
CA HIS A 22 -15.04 11.11 -1.60
C HIS A 22 -13.84 10.58 -0.82
N SER A 23 -12.87 9.96 -1.47
CA SER A 23 -11.67 9.46 -0.81
C SER A 23 -10.85 10.62 -0.26
N ARG A 24 -10.42 10.50 1.00
CA ARG A 24 -9.75 11.54 1.81
C ARG A 24 -8.36 11.14 2.27
N VAL A 25 -8.13 9.84 2.44
CA VAL A 25 -6.83 9.27 2.84
C VAL A 25 -6.36 8.33 1.74
N LEU A 26 -5.18 8.59 1.18
CA LEU A 26 -4.51 7.70 0.23
C LEU A 26 -3.47 6.87 0.97
N ILE A 27 -3.66 5.55 0.99
CA ILE A 27 -2.73 4.60 1.60
C ILE A 27 -1.89 3.96 0.48
N LEU A 28 -0.57 4.07 0.61
CA LEU A 28 0.41 3.69 -0.39
C LEU A 28 1.31 2.55 0.08
N GLY A 29 1.28 1.43 -0.64
CA GLY A 29 2.36 0.45 -0.60
C GLY A 29 3.58 0.88 -1.43
N SER A 30 4.61 0.04 -1.49
CA SER A 30 5.78 0.27 -2.35
C SER A 30 5.48 -0.20 -3.78
N MET A 31 5.31 -1.51 -3.94
CA MET A 31 4.99 -2.21 -5.18
C MET A 31 4.11 -3.43 -4.84
N PRO A 32 3.11 -3.80 -5.65
CA PRO A 32 2.25 -4.93 -5.34
C PRO A 32 3.05 -6.24 -5.30
N SER A 33 2.80 -7.05 -4.27
CA SER A 33 3.42 -8.38 -4.13
C SER A 33 3.05 -9.33 -5.29
N VAL A 34 3.79 -10.43 -5.48
CA VAL A 34 3.47 -11.48 -6.49
C VAL A 34 2.01 -11.94 -6.33
N ALA A 35 1.56 -12.20 -5.10
CA ALA A 35 0.18 -12.61 -4.83
C ALA A 35 -0.83 -11.50 -5.21
N SER A 36 -0.51 -10.24 -4.91
CA SER A 36 -1.34 -9.10 -5.32
C SER A 36 -1.43 -8.94 -6.84
N ARG A 37 -0.32 -9.15 -7.55
CA ARG A 37 -0.29 -9.14 -9.01
C ARG A 37 -1.14 -10.25 -9.61
N GLN A 38 -1.08 -11.46 -9.04
CA GLN A 38 -1.89 -12.60 -9.48
C GLN A 38 -3.39 -12.43 -9.22
N GLN A 39 -3.76 -11.83 -8.09
CA GLN A 39 -5.16 -11.65 -7.69
C GLN A 39 -5.75 -10.29 -8.13
N ALA A 40 -4.95 -9.45 -8.80
CA ALA A 40 -5.32 -8.08 -9.16
C ALA A 40 -5.89 -7.26 -7.98
N PHE A 41 -5.33 -7.45 -6.77
CA PHE A 41 -5.83 -6.78 -5.56
C PHE A 41 -4.73 -6.49 -4.53
N TYR A 42 -4.88 -5.37 -3.82
CA TYR A 42 -3.89 -4.90 -2.85
C TYR A 42 -3.80 -5.80 -1.61
N TYR A 43 -2.58 -5.98 -1.11
CA TYR A 43 -2.26 -6.76 0.10
C TYR A 43 -2.84 -8.19 0.12
N ALA A 44 -2.94 -8.84 -1.05
CA ALA A 44 -3.61 -10.13 -1.24
C ALA A 44 -2.83 -11.35 -0.72
N HIS A 45 -1.55 -11.19 -0.38
CA HIS A 45 -0.76 -12.29 0.16
C HIS A 45 -1.38 -12.77 1.50
N PRO A 46 -1.66 -14.07 1.72
CA PRO A 46 -2.41 -14.54 2.91
C PRO A 46 -1.77 -14.20 4.27
N ARG A 47 -0.44 -14.05 4.30
CA ARG A 47 0.31 -13.62 5.50
C ARG A 47 0.51 -12.12 5.61
N ASN A 48 0.01 -11.32 4.67
CA ASN A 48 0.02 -9.87 4.81
C ASN A 48 -1.04 -9.48 5.85
N ARG A 49 -0.65 -8.58 6.76
CA ARG A 49 -1.46 -8.24 7.94
C ARG A 49 -2.27 -6.97 7.75
N PHE A 50 -2.28 -6.37 6.55
CA PHE A 50 -3.06 -5.15 6.28
C PHE A 50 -4.55 -5.38 6.53
N TRP A 51 -5.16 -6.34 5.83
CA TRP A 51 -6.59 -6.62 5.98
C TRP A 51 -6.97 -7.12 7.38
N PRO A 52 -6.21 -8.02 8.05
CA PRO A 52 -6.43 -8.33 9.46
C PRO A 52 -6.38 -7.10 10.39
N THR A 53 -5.46 -6.16 10.14
CA THR A 53 -5.33 -4.93 10.93
C THR A 53 -6.54 -4.02 10.71
N MET A 54 -6.97 -3.83 9.46
CA MET A 54 -8.14 -3.02 9.12
C MET A 54 -9.43 -3.63 9.70
N ALA A 55 -9.59 -4.96 9.59
CA ALA A 55 -10.75 -5.67 10.13
C ALA A 55 -10.85 -5.53 11.65
N ALA A 56 -9.72 -5.66 12.37
CA ALA A 56 -9.69 -5.51 13.82
C ALA A 56 -10.01 -4.07 14.29
N LEU A 57 -9.58 -3.06 13.54
CA LEU A 57 -9.88 -1.66 13.85
C LEU A 57 -11.32 -1.26 13.46
N ASP A 58 -11.84 -1.82 12.37
CA ASP A 58 -13.20 -1.53 11.90
C ASP A 58 -14.29 -2.31 12.67
N GLY A 59 -13.94 -3.48 13.22
CA GLY A 59 -14.90 -4.40 13.81
C GLY A 59 -15.73 -5.17 12.78
N ALA A 60 -15.23 -5.31 11.54
CA ALA A 60 -15.93 -5.95 10.43
C ALA A 60 -15.10 -7.04 9.75
N LEU A 61 -15.77 -8.00 9.12
CA LEU A 61 -15.12 -9.03 8.31
C LEU A 61 -14.72 -8.46 6.94
N LEU A 62 -13.43 -8.56 6.60
CA LEU A 62 -12.84 -8.07 5.35
C LEU A 62 -12.16 -9.22 4.58
N GLU A 63 -12.93 -10.25 4.25
CA GLU A 63 -12.42 -11.50 3.66
C GLU A 63 -12.47 -11.50 2.14
N THR A 64 -13.49 -10.87 1.57
CA THR A 64 -13.74 -10.78 0.12
C THR A 64 -13.26 -9.45 -0.45
N VAL A 65 -13.06 -9.40 -1.77
CA VAL A 65 -12.73 -8.16 -2.49
C VAL A 65 -13.84 -7.14 -2.33
N GLU A 66 -15.10 -7.57 -2.40
CA GLU A 66 -16.28 -6.72 -2.29
C GLU A 66 -16.36 -6.08 -0.91
N GLN A 67 -16.16 -6.85 0.16
CA GLN A 67 -16.15 -6.33 1.54
C GLN A 67 -15.01 -5.32 1.75
N ARG A 68 -13.82 -5.62 1.22
CA ARG A 68 -12.64 -4.75 1.33
C ARG A 68 -12.84 -3.44 0.59
N THR A 69 -13.34 -3.49 -0.63
CA THR A 69 -13.66 -2.30 -1.44
C THR A 69 -14.75 -1.47 -0.77
N ALA A 70 -15.84 -2.09 -0.31
CA ALA A 70 -16.91 -1.38 0.41
C ALA A 70 -16.42 -0.73 1.72
N PHE A 71 -15.50 -1.39 2.44
CA PHE A 71 -14.83 -0.82 3.61
C PHE A 71 -14.01 0.42 3.26
N LEU A 72 -13.20 0.35 2.20
CA LEU A 72 -12.39 1.49 1.75
C LEU A 72 -13.27 2.70 1.44
N HIS A 73 -14.33 2.52 0.65
CA HIS A 73 -15.27 3.60 0.31
C HIS A 73 -15.98 4.17 1.56
N ARG A 74 -16.51 3.30 2.44
CA ARG A 74 -17.15 3.74 3.69
C ARG A 74 -16.22 4.54 4.59
N ARG A 75 -14.91 4.24 4.56
CA ARG A 75 -13.89 4.93 5.35
C ARG A 75 -13.22 6.09 4.59
N HIS A 76 -13.65 6.39 3.37
CA HIS A 76 -13.01 7.40 2.53
C HIS A 76 -11.51 7.12 2.29
N PHE A 77 -11.15 5.85 2.18
CA PHE A 77 -9.79 5.41 1.92
C PHE A 77 -9.62 5.09 0.44
N ALA A 78 -8.51 5.56 -0.13
CA ALA A 78 -7.99 5.10 -1.40
C ALA A 78 -6.77 4.19 -1.17
N LEU A 79 -6.61 3.17 -2.01
CA LEU A 79 -5.43 2.30 -2.02
C LEU A 79 -4.67 2.41 -3.33
N TRP A 80 -3.35 2.57 -3.22
CA TRP A 80 -2.44 2.42 -4.35
C TRP A 80 -1.03 2.02 -3.88
N ASP A 81 -0.06 2.15 -4.77
CA ASP A 81 1.36 1.94 -4.51
C ASP A 81 2.15 3.15 -5.04
N VAL A 82 3.32 3.41 -4.47
CA VAL A 82 4.19 4.52 -4.89
C VAL A 82 4.74 4.31 -6.30
N ILE A 83 5.07 3.05 -6.63
CA ILE A 83 5.83 2.72 -7.84
C ILE A 83 4.89 2.38 -9.00
N ALA A 84 5.05 3.09 -10.13
CA ALA A 84 4.45 2.74 -11.41
C ALA A 84 5.22 1.63 -12.12
N SER A 85 6.55 1.68 -12.09
CA SER A 85 7.39 0.60 -12.61
C SER A 85 8.75 0.51 -11.93
N CYS A 86 9.31 -0.71 -11.88
CA CYS A 86 10.64 -0.96 -11.34
C CYS A 86 11.22 -2.29 -11.82
N THR A 87 12.50 -2.50 -11.58
CA THR A 87 13.12 -3.83 -11.58
C THR A 87 13.08 -4.40 -10.15
N ILE A 88 12.56 -5.62 -9.97
CA ILE A 88 12.39 -6.27 -8.66
C ILE A 88 12.63 -7.78 -8.72
N ALA A 89 13.19 -8.36 -7.65
CA ALA A 89 13.23 -9.80 -7.44
C ALA A 89 12.02 -10.24 -6.61
N GLY A 90 11.01 -10.81 -7.27
CA GLY A 90 9.76 -11.25 -6.65
C GLY A 90 8.96 -10.10 -6.04
N SER A 91 9.06 -9.91 -4.72
CA SER A 91 8.40 -8.83 -3.97
C SER A 91 9.29 -8.24 -2.87
N SER A 92 10.62 -8.39 -3.02
CA SER A 92 11.56 -7.89 -2.04
C SER A 92 11.85 -6.42 -2.30
N ASP A 93 11.40 -5.54 -1.40
CA ASP A 93 11.70 -4.11 -1.43
C ASP A 93 13.21 -3.81 -1.53
N ALA A 94 14.04 -4.63 -0.87
CA ALA A 94 15.49 -4.46 -0.89
C ALA A 94 16.12 -4.67 -2.28
N SER A 95 15.39 -5.28 -3.21
CA SER A 95 15.84 -5.53 -4.59
C SER A 95 15.35 -4.49 -5.59
N ILE A 96 14.49 -3.54 -5.18
CA ILE A 96 13.89 -2.55 -6.07
C ILE A 96 14.96 -1.63 -6.67
N ARG A 97 14.95 -1.51 -8.00
CA ARG A 97 15.80 -0.60 -8.79
C ARG A 97 14.99 0.00 -9.94
N ASP A 98 15.58 0.97 -10.66
CA ASP A 98 15.00 1.58 -11.87
C ASP A 98 13.58 2.10 -11.65
N VAL A 99 13.38 2.81 -10.53
CA VAL A 99 12.06 3.23 -10.06
C VAL A 99 11.51 4.38 -10.89
N GLN A 100 10.28 4.20 -11.36
CA GLN A 100 9.37 5.25 -11.79
C GLN A 100 8.15 5.26 -10.86
N VAL A 101 7.79 6.42 -10.32
CA VAL A 101 6.61 6.57 -9.46
C VAL A 101 5.33 6.76 -10.30
N ASN A 102 4.18 6.47 -9.68
CA ASN A 102 2.88 6.78 -10.27
C ASN A 102 2.68 8.29 -10.41
N ASP A 103 1.90 8.69 -11.42
CA ASP A 103 1.38 10.04 -11.54
C ASP A 103 0.15 10.17 -10.64
N PHE A 104 0.29 10.97 -9.59
CA PHE A 104 -0.77 11.17 -8.59
C PHE A 104 -1.73 12.29 -8.96
N GLN A 105 -1.40 13.17 -9.93
CA GLN A 105 -2.22 14.35 -10.22
C GLN A 105 -3.65 13.99 -10.66
N PRO A 106 -3.89 13.03 -11.56
CA PRO A 106 -5.25 12.67 -11.94
C PRO A 106 -6.08 12.15 -10.77
N LEU A 107 -5.46 11.38 -9.86
CA LEU A 107 -6.13 10.86 -8.68
C LEU A 107 -6.46 11.98 -7.69
N LEU A 108 -5.51 12.87 -7.41
CA LEU A 108 -5.71 13.98 -6.48
C LEU A 108 -6.75 14.98 -7.02
N ALA A 109 -6.78 15.23 -8.33
CA ALA A 109 -7.77 16.09 -8.96
C ALA A 109 -9.19 15.50 -8.95
N ALA A 110 -9.31 14.17 -8.91
CA ALA A 110 -10.60 13.47 -8.94
C ALA A 110 -11.17 13.14 -7.55
N THR A 111 -10.48 13.52 -6.47
CA THR A 111 -10.80 13.09 -5.10
C THR A 111 -10.67 14.22 -4.07
N GLU A 112 -11.05 13.95 -2.83
CA GLU A 112 -10.89 14.85 -1.67
C GLU A 112 -9.62 14.50 -0.85
N ILE A 113 -8.63 13.84 -1.46
CA ILE A 113 -7.45 13.36 -0.74
C ILE A 113 -6.66 14.53 -0.18
N LYS A 114 -6.55 14.55 1.15
CA LYS A 114 -5.81 15.55 1.94
C LYS A 114 -4.74 14.93 2.84
N THR A 115 -4.71 13.60 2.92
CA THR A 115 -3.75 12.86 3.73
C THR A 115 -3.18 11.70 2.95
N ILE A 116 -1.86 11.57 2.97
CA ILE A 116 -1.15 10.44 2.37
C ILE A 116 -0.48 9.64 3.48
N VAL A 117 -0.60 8.32 3.38
CA VAL A 117 -0.05 7.36 4.33
C VAL A 117 0.75 6.35 3.55
N THR A 118 1.94 6.00 4.02
CA THR A 118 2.77 4.95 3.40
C THR A 118 2.91 3.75 4.32
N THR A 119 2.79 2.54 3.76
CA THR A 119 2.91 1.29 4.51
C THR A 119 4.34 0.75 4.42
N GLY A 120 5.21 1.25 5.30
CA GLY A 120 6.60 0.83 5.41
C GLY A 120 7.62 1.87 4.93
N LYS A 121 8.86 1.75 5.44
CA LYS A 121 9.94 2.72 5.20
C LYS A 121 10.32 2.85 3.72
N THR A 122 10.23 1.78 2.93
CA THR A 122 10.54 1.83 1.49
C THR A 122 9.56 2.74 0.75
N ALA A 123 8.26 2.55 0.96
CA ALA A 123 7.21 3.37 0.36
C ALA A 123 7.39 4.84 0.79
N GLY A 124 7.55 5.10 2.10
CA GLY A 124 7.80 6.45 2.62
C GLY A 124 9.00 7.14 1.99
N ARG A 125 10.15 6.46 1.94
CA ARG A 125 11.38 7.01 1.33
C ARG A 125 11.22 7.32 -0.15
N LEU A 126 10.57 6.43 -0.91
CA LEU A 126 10.37 6.63 -2.35
C LEU A 126 9.38 7.75 -2.62
N TYR A 127 8.28 7.80 -1.87
CA TYR A 127 7.30 8.86 -1.95
C TYR A 127 7.93 10.22 -1.64
N GLN A 128 8.63 10.34 -0.50
CA GLN A 128 9.31 11.57 -0.10
C GLN A 128 10.31 12.04 -1.15
N LYS A 129 11.07 11.10 -1.74
CA LYS A 129 12.10 11.42 -2.72
C LYS A 129 11.54 11.87 -4.07
N TYR A 130 10.44 11.28 -4.52
CA TYR A 130 10.01 11.38 -5.93
C TYR A 130 8.63 11.99 -6.14
N ALA A 131 7.73 11.93 -5.16
CA ALA A 131 6.31 12.32 -5.33
C ALA A 131 5.84 13.42 -4.37
N GLN A 132 6.46 13.57 -3.19
CA GLN A 132 6.01 14.54 -2.19
C GLN A 132 6.02 15.99 -2.69
N ALA A 133 7.06 16.40 -3.42
CA ALA A 133 7.15 17.77 -3.94
C ALA A 133 6.01 18.10 -4.93
N GLU A 134 5.58 17.11 -5.70
CA GLU A 134 4.54 17.27 -6.71
C GLU A 134 3.12 17.20 -6.11
N THR A 135 2.93 16.30 -5.15
CA THR A 135 1.65 16.14 -4.45
C THR A 135 1.41 17.23 -3.40
N GLY A 136 2.47 17.86 -2.87
CA GLY A 136 2.39 18.90 -1.85
C GLY A 136 1.95 18.40 -0.46
N ILE A 137 1.83 17.09 -0.26
CA ILE A 137 1.34 16.47 0.98
C ILE A 137 2.48 15.68 1.62
N GLU A 138 2.76 15.90 2.90
CA GLU A 138 3.70 15.05 3.64
C GLU A 138 3.02 13.71 3.99
N ALA A 139 3.73 12.60 3.78
CA ALA A 139 3.19 11.29 4.10
C ALA A 139 3.43 10.90 5.56
N LEU A 140 2.38 10.42 6.23
CA LEU A 140 2.51 9.68 7.47
C LEU A 140 3.08 8.28 7.17
N ILE A 141 4.24 7.95 7.75
CA ILE A 141 4.90 6.66 7.51
C ILE A 141 4.48 5.66 8.59
N LEU A 142 3.67 4.68 8.22
CA LEU A 142 3.26 3.58 9.10
C LEU A 142 4.16 2.35 8.94
N PRO A 143 4.24 1.46 9.95
CA PRO A 143 4.98 0.21 9.83
C PRO A 143 4.45 -0.67 8.70
N SER A 144 5.33 -1.42 8.04
CA SER A 144 4.91 -2.34 6.98
C SER A 144 4.08 -3.50 7.56
N THR A 145 2.99 -3.84 6.89
CA THR A 145 2.12 -4.99 7.20
C THR A 145 2.59 -6.30 6.55
N SER A 146 3.59 -6.23 5.67
CA SER A 146 4.21 -7.38 5.02
C SER A 146 4.75 -8.38 6.03
N PRO A 147 4.68 -9.70 5.78
CA PRO A 147 5.30 -10.71 6.65
C PRO A 147 6.81 -10.55 6.79
N ALA A 148 7.47 -9.83 5.88
CA ALA A 148 8.90 -9.51 6.01
C ALA A 148 9.21 -8.63 7.24
N ASN A 149 8.23 -7.84 7.70
CA ASN A 149 8.35 -7.07 8.94
C ASN A 149 8.00 -7.95 10.17
N ALA A 150 8.84 -8.93 10.44
CA ALA A 150 8.63 -9.88 11.55
C ALA A 150 8.80 -9.24 12.94
N ALA A 151 9.38 -8.04 13.02
CA ALA A 151 9.57 -7.32 14.28
C ALA A 151 8.27 -6.72 14.87
N MET A 152 7.22 -6.61 14.06
CA MET A 152 5.92 -6.09 14.48
C MET A 152 4.91 -7.22 14.60
N SER A 153 4.26 -7.35 15.77
CA SER A 153 3.07 -8.18 15.97
C SER A 153 1.82 -7.55 15.35
N LEU A 154 0.73 -8.33 15.25
CA LEU A 154 -0.55 -7.80 14.78
C LEU A 154 -1.08 -6.69 15.71
N ASP A 155 -0.99 -6.86 17.03
CA ASP A 155 -1.45 -5.87 18.01
C ASP A 155 -0.69 -4.55 17.91
N GLN A 156 0.62 -4.60 17.65
CA GLN A 156 1.42 -3.41 17.40
C GLN A 156 1.03 -2.72 16.09
N LEU A 157 0.68 -3.49 15.04
CA LEU A 157 0.16 -2.93 13.79
C LEU A 157 -1.21 -2.27 14.02
N ILE A 158 -2.13 -2.93 14.74
CA ILE A 158 -3.43 -2.36 15.14
C ILE A 158 -3.24 -1.04 15.87
N THR A 159 -2.33 -1.01 16.84
CA THR A 159 -2.03 0.22 17.59
C THR A 159 -1.50 1.32 16.67
N ALA A 160 -0.53 1.01 15.80
CA ALA A 160 0.07 1.99 14.90
C ALA A 160 -0.91 2.52 13.83
N TYR A 161 -1.82 1.68 13.35
CA TYR A 161 -2.77 2.03 12.29
C TYR A 161 -4.06 2.68 12.82
N ARG A 162 -4.25 2.75 14.15
CA ARG A 162 -5.42 3.40 14.76
C ARG A 162 -5.59 4.85 14.32
N VAL A 163 -4.50 5.56 14.10
CA VAL A 163 -4.50 6.93 13.58
C VAL A 163 -5.33 7.08 12.29
N LEU A 164 -5.40 6.05 11.42
CA LEU A 164 -6.22 6.11 10.21
C LEU A 164 -7.71 6.27 10.50
N PHE A 165 -8.17 5.80 11.65
CA PHE A 165 -9.57 5.82 12.07
C PHE A 165 -9.93 7.12 12.81
N GLU A 166 -8.96 8.02 12.97
CA GLU A 166 -9.08 9.32 13.64
C GLU A 166 -8.97 10.50 12.65
N LEU A 167 -8.79 10.23 11.34
CA LEU A 167 -8.60 11.20 10.25
C LEU A 167 -9.90 11.70 9.59
#